data_AF-A0A920K725-F1
#
_entry.id   AF-A0A920K725-F1
#
_cell.length_a   1.000
_cell.length_b   1.000
_cell.length_c   1.000
_cell.angle_alpha   90.00
_cell.angle_beta   90.00
_cell.angle_gamma   90.00
#
_symmetry.space_group_name_H-M   'P 1'
#
loop_
_entity.id
_entity.type
_entity.pdbx_description
1 polymer ?
#
loop_
_entity_poly.entity_id
_entity_poly.type
_entity_poly.pdbx_seq_one_letter_code
_entity_poly.pdbx_strand_id
1 'polypeptide(L)'
;MLSAAGIDTRVNPDVDQVIWAKVAFNCAMNSLCALLDTSPGQLLDSGEMKALVKATIMECCDVAAAVGVEVDRDGVHRTLDMVHREHREHVPSMLVDFRNRQPTEIASLNGAVVALGARHGVPTPRNETLLALVRAREAQYLKP
;
A
#
# COMPACT_ATOMS: atom_id res chain seq x y z
N MET A 1 6.55 13.63 -25.82
CA MET A 1 7.33 13.80 -24.58
C MET A 1 6.42 14.42 -23.53
N LEU A 2 6.35 13.89 -22.30
CA LEU A 2 5.39 14.33 -21.27
C LEU A 2 5.55 15.81 -20.89
N SER A 3 6.78 16.31 -20.76
CA SER A 3 7.06 17.72 -20.44
C SER A 3 6.55 18.68 -21.52
N ALA A 4 6.63 18.26 -22.80
CA ALA A 4 6.10 19.04 -23.92
C ALA A 4 4.56 19.13 -23.91
N ALA A 5 3.89 18.26 -23.15
CA ALA A 5 2.44 18.31 -22.92
C ALA A 5 2.04 19.09 -21.65
N GLY A 6 2.99 19.79 -21.00
CA GLY A 6 2.73 20.59 -19.80
C GLY A 6 2.66 19.79 -18.49
N ILE A 7 3.05 18.51 -18.51
CA ILE A 7 3.12 17.66 -17.30
C ILE A 7 4.51 17.82 -16.70
N ASP A 8 4.58 18.36 -15.48
CA ASP A 8 5.84 18.46 -14.75
C ASP A 8 6.46 17.08 -14.55
N THR A 9 7.67 16.91 -15.08
CA THR A 9 8.32 15.61 -15.20
C THR A 9 9.82 15.77 -15.05
N ARG A 10 10.42 14.84 -14.31
CA ARG A 10 11.85 14.74 -14.09
C ARG A 10 12.28 13.29 -14.18
N VAL A 11 13.50 13.06 -14.68
CA VAL A 11 14.12 11.73 -14.66
C VAL A 11 14.62 11.49 -13.23
N ASN A 12 14.22 10.37 -12.63
CA ASN A 12 14.74 9.92 -11.35
C ASN A 12 15.64 8.69 -11.59
N PRO A 13 16.95 8.76 -11.31
CA PRO A 13 17.84 7.61 -11.46
C PRO A 13 17.50 6.46 -10.51
N ASP A 14 16.84 6.76 -9.39
CA ASP A 14 16.48 5.82 -8.32
C ASP A 14 14.96 5.60 -8.25
N VAL A 15 14.33 5.39 -9.41
CA VAL A 15 12.87 5.26 -9.52
C VAL A 15 12.31 4.11 -8.68
N ASP A 16 13.09 3.04 -8.48
CA ASP A 16 12.69 1.88 -7.71
C ASP A 16 12.42 2.23 -6.24
N GLN A 17 13.17 3.16 -5.66
CA GLN A 17 12.91 3.62 -4.28
C GLN A 17 11.55 4.29 -4.17
N VAL A 18 11.18 5.09 -5.18
CA VAL A 18 9.88 5.78 -5.25
C VAL A 18 8.76 4.77 -5.45
N ILE A 19 8.97 3.77 -6.30
CA ILE A 19 8.01 2.69 -6.54
C ILE A 19 7.78 1.92 -5.23
N TRP A 20 8.83 1.48 -4.55
CA TRP A 20 8.71 0.71 -3.31
C TRP A 20 8.10 1.52 -2.17
N ALA A 21 8.41 2.81 -2.04
CA ALA A 21 7.74 3.68 -1.09
C ALA A 21 6.23 3.73 -1.35
N LYS A 22 5.81 3.81 -2.62
CA LYS A 22 4.41 3.82 -3.02
C LYS A 22 3.74 2.45 -2.82
N VAL A 23 4.42 1.35 -3.12
CA VAL A 23 3.94 -0.02 -2.87
C VAL A 23 3.71 -0.21 -1.37
N ALA A 24 4.68 0.16 -0.53
CA ALA A 24 4.57 0.03 0.92
C ALA A 24 3.36 0.79 1.46
N PHE A 25 3.19 2.05 1.04
CA PHE A 25 2.04 2.86 1.40
C PHE A 25 0.71 2.21 0.96
N ASN A 26 0.60 1.80 -0.31
CA ASN A 26 -0.62 1.21 -0.86
C ASN A 26 -0.95 -0.15 -0.19
N CYS A 27 0.04 -0.99 0.08
CA CYS A 27 -0.15 -2.29 0.74
C CYS A 27 -0.81 -2.16 2.11
N ALA A 28 -0.52 -1.09 2.84
CA ALA A 28 -1.12 -0.82 4.15
C ALA A 28 -2.43 -0.01 4.04
N MET A 29 -2.38 1.17 3.41
CA MET A 29 -3.51 2.10 3.41
C MET A 29 -4.66 1.60 2.55
N ASN A 30 -4.40 1.12 1.33
CA ASN A 30 -5.48 0.70 0.44
C ASN A 30 -6.21 -0.53 1.00
N SER A 31 -5.47 -1.51 1.50
CA SER A 31 -6.06 -2.75 2.04
C SER A 31 -6.85 -2.51 3.31
N LEU A 32 -6.32 -1.74 4.28
CA LEU A 32 -7.00 -1.46 5.54
C LEU A 32 -8.21 -0.56 5.37
N CYS A 33 -8.10 0.52 4.58
CA CYS A 33 -9.26 1.37 4.27
C CYS A 33 -10.36 0.59 3.54
N ALA A 34 -9.99 -0.29 2.60
CA ALA A 34 -10.96 -1.11 1.87
C ALA A 34 -11.68 -2.11 2.79
N LEU A 35 -10.93 -2.84 3.62
CA LEU A 35 -11.49 -3.84 4.55
C LEU A 35 -12.42 -3.22 5.60
N LEU A 36 -12.11 -2.00 6.06
CA LEU A 36 -12.86 -1.31 7.11
C LEU A 36 -13.88 -0.28 6.58
N ASP A 37 -14.00 -0.13 5.27
CA ASP A 37 -14.85 0.87 4.60
C ASP A 37 -14.67 2.28 5.18
N THR A 38 -13.41 2.71 5.31
CA THR A 38 -13.04 3.97 6.00
C THR A 38 -12.02 4.79 5.22
N SER A 39 -11.97 6.10 5.49
CA SER A 39 -11.01 7.01 4.88
C SER A 39 -9.64 6.97 5.60
N PRO A 40 -8.54 7.42 4.96
CA PRO A 40 -7.23 7.54 5.60
C PRO A 40 -7.23 8.34 6.90
N GLY A 41 -7.99 9.44 6.95
CA GLY A 41 -8.10 10.27 8.14
C GLY A 41 -8.66 9.48 9.32
N GLN A 42 -9.85 8.89 9.12
CA GLN A 42 -10.55 8.09 10.12
C GLN A 42 -9.73 6.87 10.57
N LEU A 43 -9.09 6.18 9.63
CA LEU A 43 -8.22 5.04 9.95
C LEU A 43 -7.08 5.46 10.88
N LEU A 44 -6.42 6.58 10.57
CA LEU A 44 -5.22 7.04 11.28
C LEU A 44 -5.52 7.85 12.55
N ASP A 45 -6.79 8.19 12.83
CA ASP A 45 -7.21 8.76 14.12
C ASP A 45 -7.05 7.73 15.26
N SER A 46 -7.08 6.43 14.96
CA SER A 46 -6.76 5.37 15.93
C SER A 46 -5.25 5.12 16.01
N GLY A 47 -4.69 5.24 17.21
CA GLY A 47 -3.28 4.94 17.48
C GLY A 47 -2.91 3.49 17.18
N GLU A 48 -3.82 2.55 17.42
CA GLU A 48 -3.63 1.12 17.15
C GLU A 48 -3.58 0.86 15.64
N MET A 49 -4.49 1.46 14.89
CA MET A 49 -4.51 1.36 13.43
C MET A 49 -3.30 2.05 12.80
N LYS A 50 -2.89 3.21 13.33
CA LYS A 50 -1.65 3.87 12.91
C LYS A 50 -0.43 2.98 13.14
N ALA A 51 -0.35 2.27 14.26
CA ALA A 51 0.72 1.32 14.53
C ALA A 51 0.69 0.13 13.55
N LEU A 52 -0.49 -0.42 13.27
CA LEU A 52 -0.65 -1.49 12.29
C LEU A 52 -0.23 -1.06 10.88
N VAL A 53 -0.67 0.12 10.42
CA VAL A 53 -0.28 0.70 9.12
C VAL A 53 1.24 0.81 9.01
N LYS A 54 1.89 1.40 10.03
CA LYS A 54 3.35 1.54 10.04
C LYS A 54 4.05 0.19 10.00
N ALA A 55 3.58 -0.78 10.78
CA ALA A 55 4.20 -2.11 10.81
C ALA A 55 4.06 -2.87 9.48
N THR A 56 2.91 -2.76 8.80
CA THR A 56 2.70 -3.33 7.45
C THR A 56 3.63 -2.67 6.42
N ILE A 57 3.84 -1.35 6.52
CA ILE A 57 4.79 -0.62 5.67
C ILE A 57 6.22 -1.11 5.90
N MET A 58 6.61 -1.34 7.17
CA MET A 58 7.97 -1.81 7.47
C MET A 58 8.27 -3.17 6.86
N GLU A 59 7.33 -4.11 6.86
CA GLU A 59 7.50 -5.39 6.14
C GLU A 59 7.78 -5.17 4.65
N CYS A 60 7.09 -4.22 4.00
CA CYS A 60 7.33 -3.90 2.60
C CYS A 60 8.73 -3.30 2.39
N CYS A 61 9.17 -2.42 3.30
CA CYS A 61 10.53 -1.86 3.26
C CYS A 61 11.61 -2.92 3.52
N ASP A 62 11.36 -3.90 4.40
CA ASP A 62 12.28 -5.01 4.65
C ASP A 62 12.44 -5.89 3.41
N VAL A 63 11.34 -6.17 2.70
CA VAL A 63 11.38 -6.88 1.41
C VAL A 63 12.10 -6.07 0.34
N ALA A 64 11.86 -4.75 0.26
CA ALA A 64 12.55 -3.85 -0.66
C ALA A 64 14.08 -3.92 -0.47
N ALA A 65 14.54 -3.83 0.78
CA ALA A 65 15.96 -3.91 1.11
C ALA A 65 16.55 -5.26 0.70
N ALA A 66 15.82 -6.36 0.89
CA ALA A 66 16.27 -7.71 0.50
C ALA A 66 16.39 -7.91 -1.02
N VAL A 67 15.73 -7.08 -1.83
CA VAL A 67 15.89 -7.04 -3.30
C VAL A 67 16.86 -5.96 -3.77
N GLY A 68 17.57 -5.30 -2.85
CA GLY A 68 18.60 -4.30 -3.14
C GLY A 68 18.08 -2.87 -3.32
N VAL A 69 16.86 -2.57 -2.86
CA VAL A 69 16.28 -1.22 -2.93
C VAL A 69 16.10 -0.64 -1.53
N GLU A 70 16.85 0.41 -1.22
CA GLU A 70 16.69 1.14 0.04
C GLU A 70 15.55 2.14 -0.06
N VAL A 71 14.59 2.04 0.86
CA VAL A 71 13.43 2.94 0.95
C VAL A 71 13.62 3.88 2.14
N ASP A 72 13.43 5.19 1.94
CA ASP A 72 13.37 6.16 3.04
C ASP A 72 12.14 5.89 3.92
N ARG A 73 12.32 5.09 4.97
CA ARG A 73 11.28 4.70 5.94
C ARG A 73 10.67 5.92 6.62
N ASP A 74 11.50 6.89 6.99
CA ASP A 74 11.03 8.13 7.60
C ASP A 74 10.24 8.96 6.58
N GLY A 75 10.66 8.94 5.31
CA GLY A 75 9.91 9.50 4.19
C GLY A 75 8.51 8.94 4.08
N VAL A 76 8.35 7.62 4.13
CA VAL A 76 7.02 6.99 4.09
C VAL A 76 6.18 7.37 5.32
N HIS A 77 6.79 7.49 6.51
CA HIS A 77 6.10 7.97 7.70
C HIS A 77 5.67 9.43 7.59
N ARG A 78 6.51 10.31 7.03
CA ARG A 78 6.13 11.70 6.73
C ARG A 78 4.98 11.75 5.73
N THR A 79 4.94 10.85 4.75
CA THR A 79 3.80 10.71 3.82
C THR A 79 2.52 10.33 4.54
N LEU A 80 2.55 9.41 5.52
CA LEU A 80 1.38 9.10 6.34
C LEU A 80 0.87 10.32 7.10
N ASP A 81 1.77 11.08 7.73
CA ASP A 81 1.39 12.28 8.50
C ASP A 81 0.87 13.40 7.58
N MET A 82 1.37 13.51 6.35
CA MET A 82 0.81 14.40 5.33
C MET A 82 -0.58 13.94 4.89
N VAL A 83 -0.78 12.67 4.56
CA VAL A 83 -2.09 12.12 4.17
C VAL A 83 -3.12 12.29 5.29
N HIS A 84 -2.73 12.06 6.53
CA HIS A 84 -3.60 12.26 7.69
C HIS A 84 -4.01 13.72 7.92
N ARG A 85 -3.25 14.69 7.40
CA ARG A 85 -3.57 16.12 7.52
C ARG A 85 -4.30 16.67 6.31
N GLU A 86 -3.84 16.30 5.11
CA GLU A 86 -4.20 16.97 3.86
C GLU A 86 -5.11 16.12 2.96
N HIS A 87 -5.12 14.80 3.14
CA HIS A 87 -5.88 13.85 2.30
C HIS A 87 -6.80 12.94 3.13
N ARG A 88 -7.32 13.46 4.24
CA ARG A 88 -8.14 12.72 5.21
C ARG A 88 -9.31 11.99 4.58
N GLU A 89 -10.05 12.68 3.72
CA GLU A 89 -11.28 12.18 3.10
C GLU A 89 -11.05 11.52 1.74
N HIS A 90 -9.79 11.29 1.36
CA HIS A 90 -9.49 10.56 0.13
C HIS A 90 -10.08 9.15 0.18
N VAL A 91 -10.67 8.68 -0.91
CA VAL A 91 -11.16 7.30 -1.04
C VAL A 91 -10.12 6.49 -1.80
N PRO A 92 -9.40 5.55 -1.16
CA PRO A 92 -8.38 4.76 -1.84
C PRO A 92 -8.98 3.89 -2.97
N SER A 93 -8.21 3.64 -4.01
CA SER A 93 -8.68 2.89 -5.20
C SER A 93 -9.27 1.52 -4.85
N MET A 94 -8.60 0.75 -3.98
CA MET A 94 -9.10 -0.56 -3.55
C MET A 94 -10.45 -0.48 -2.83
N LEU A 95 -10.73 0.63 -2.13
CA LEU A 95 -12.05 0.85 -1.51
C LEU A 95 -13.11 1.18 -2.58
N VAL A 96 -12.74 1.93 -3.62
CA VAL A 96 -13.61 2.16 -4.78
C VAL A 96 -13.94 0.84 -5.46
N ASP A 97 -12.95 -0.04 -5.69
CA ASP A 97 -13.14 -1.36 -6.29
C ASP A 97 -14.10 -2.22 -5.45
N PHE A 98 -13.92 -2.25 -4.14
CA PHE A 98 -14.82 -2.95 -3.22
C PHE A 98 -16.26 -2.43 -3.30
N ARG A 99 -16.45 -1.11 -3.30
CA ARG A 99 -17.79 -0.48 -3.41
C ARG A 99 -18.45 -0.79 -4.75
N ASN A 100 -17.65 -0.90 -5.81
CA ASN A 100 -18.10 -1.22 -7.17
C ASN A 100 -18.12 -2.72 -7.47
N ARG A 101 -17.79 -3.57 -6.48
CA ARG A 101 -17.70 -5.03 -6.61
C ARG A 101 -16.78 -5.48 -7.75
N GLN A 102 -15.65 -4.78 -7.91
CA GLN A 102 -14.62 -5.08 -8.91
C GLN A 102 -13.43 -5.83 -8.29
N PRO A 103 -12.65 -6.57 -9.08
CA PRO A 103 -11.36 -7.09 -8.64
C PRO A 103 -10.41 -5.96 -8.25
N THR A 104 -9.60 -6.18 -7.21
CA THR A 104 -8.61 -5.21 -6.74
C THR A 104 -7.20 -5.54 -7.21
N GLU A 105 -6.26 -4.62 -6.96
CA GLU A 105 -4.82 -4.82 -7.22
C GLU A 105 -4.10 -5.63 -6.13
N ILE A 106 -4.81 -6.28 -5.18
CA ILE A 106 -4.20 -6.92 -4.01
C ILE A 106 -3.10 -7.94 -4.36
N ALA A 107 -3.27 -8.68 -5.46
CA ALA A 107 -2.31 -9.68 -5.91
C ALA A 107 -1.00 -9.06 -6.38
N SER A 108 -1.06 -7.88 -7.00
CA SER A 108 0.10 -7.13 -7.51
C SER A 108 0.75 -6.26 -6.44
N LEU A 109 0.03 -5.97 -5.35
CA LEU A 109 0.53 -5.23 -4.19
C LEU A 109 1.01 -6.20 -3.09
N ASN A 110 0.16 -6.49 -2.09
CA ASN A 110 0.51 -7.36 -0.98
C ASN A 110 0.93 -8.77 -1.47
N GLY A 111 0.29 -9.29 -2.53
CA GLY A 111 0.68 -10.57 -3.11
C GLY A 111 2.11 -10.59 -3.67
N ALA A 112 2.57 -9.51 -4.29
CA ALA A 112 3.94 -9.39 -4.78
C ALA A 112 4.93 -9.27 -3.61
N VAL A 113 4.61 -8.47 -2.59
CA VAL A 113 5.42 -8.33 -1.37
C VAL A 113 5.60 -9.67 -0.68
N VAL A 114 4.51 -10.43 -0.50
CA VAL A 114 4.54 -11.78 0.12
C VAL A 114 5.37 -12.75 -0.72
N ALA A 115 5.19 -12.76 -2.04
CA ALA A 115 5.94 -13.65 -2.92
C ALA A 115 7.46 -13.35 -2.91
N LEU A 116 7.83 -12.07 -2.88
CA LEU A 116 9.24 -11.66 -2.78
C LEU A 116 9.81 -11.91 -1.39
N GLY A 117 9.06 -11.62 -0.32
CA GLY A 117 9.46 -11.92 1.05
C GLY A 117 9.79 -13.40 1.22
N ALA A 118 8.92 -14.30 0.76
CA ALA A 118 9.16 -15.73 0.78
C ALA A 118 10.43 -16.15 0.00
N ARG A 119 10.68 -15.55 -1.17
CA ARG A 119 11.88 -15.84 -1.99
C ARG A 119 13.18 -15.42 -1.32
N HIS A 120 13.15 -14.33 -0.55
CA HIS A 120 14.33 -13.75 0.09
C HIS A 120 14.44 -14.08 1.59
N GLY A 121 13.53 -14.90 2.14
CA GLY A 121 13.53 -15.26 3.55
C GLY A 121 13.14 -14.13 4.50
N VAL A 122 12.38 -13.13 4.01
CA VAL A 122 11.87 -12.00 4.80
C VAL A 122 10.42 -12.29 5.21
N PRO A 123 10.10 -12.35 6.52
CA PRO A 123 8.73 -12.55 6.98
C PRO A 123 7.81 -11.38 6.63
N THR A 124 6.62 -11.68 6.11
CA THR A 124 5.60 -10.68 5.74
C THR A 124 4.21 -10.98 6.34
N PRO A 125 4.09 -11.30 7.64
CA PRO A 125 2.86 -11.85 8.21
C PRO A 125 1.65 -10.91 8.11
N ARG A 126 1.85 -9.59 8.20
CA ARG A 126 0.74 -8.62 8.08
C ARG A 126 0.27 -8.55 6.63
N ASN A 127 1.20 -8.53 5.68
CA ASN A 127 0.86 -8.55 4.26
C ASN A 127 0.18 -9.87 3.84
N GLU A 128 0.61 -11.02 4.38
CA GLU A 128 -0.06 -12.31 4.19
C GLU A 128 -1.51 -12.28 4.70
N THR A 129 -1.71 -11.73 5.89
CA THR A 129 -3.03 -11.58 6.50
C THR A 129 -3.94 -10.69 5.65
N LEU A 130 -3.45 -9.51 5.25
CA LEU A 130 -4.22 -8.57 4.44
C LEU A 130 -4.56 -9.15 3.06
N LEU A 131 -3.61 -9.84 2.42
CA LEU A 131 -3.82 -10.55 1.16
C LEU A 131 -4.95 -11.57 1.28
N ALA A 132 -4.95 -12.38 2.35
CA ALA A 132 -5.96 -13.39 2.58
C ALA A 132 -7.34 -12.78 2.82
N LEU A 133 -7.43 -11.74 3.66
CA LEU A 133 -8.68 -11.06 4.01
C LEU A 133 -9.31 -10.37 2.79
N VAL A 134 -8.52 -9.65 2.00
CA VAL A 134 -9.02 -8.96 0.80
C VAL A 134 -9.50 -9.97 -0.24
N ARG A 135 -8.76 -11.06 -0.49
CA ARG A 135 -9.21 -12.12 -1.41
C ARG A 135 -10.49 -12.81 -0.93
N ALA A 136 -10.60 -13.06 0.36
CA ALA A 136 -11.82 -13.63 0.94
C ALA A 136 -13.02 -12.69 0.77
N ARG A 137 -12.80 -11.38 0.90
CA ARG A 137 -13.84 -10.37 0.67
C ARG A 137 -14.22 -10.27 -0.81
N GLU A 138 -13.25 -10.28 -1.71
CA GLU A 138 -13.45 -10.31 -3.17
C GLU A 138 -14.33 -11.50 -3.60
N ALA A 139 -14.01 -12.70 -3.12
CA ALA A 139 -14.74 -13.92 -3.45
C ALA A 139 -16.25 -13.89 -3.07
N GLN A 140 -16.66 -13.00 -2.16
CA GLN A 140 -18.07 -12.85 -1.80
C GLN A 140 -18.90 -12.17 -2.90
N TYR A 141 -18.28 -11.37 -3.75
CA TYR A 141 -18.99 -10.60 -4.79
C TYR A 141 -18.51 -10.85 -6.21
N LEU A 142 -17.27 -11.33 -6.40
CA LEU A 142 -16.76 -11.88 -7.65
C LEU A 142 -17.19 -13.34 -7.73
N LYS A 143 -18.49 -13.59 -7.96
CA LYS A 143 -18.92 -14.94 -8.34
C LYS A 143 -18.40 -15.26 -9.74
N PRO A 144 -18.04 -16.52 -10.03
CA PRO A 144 -17.75 -16.95 -11.39
C PRO A 144 -18.96 -16.78 -12.32
#